data_AF-A0A662JJJ6-F1
#
_entry.id   AF-A0A662JJJ6-F1
#
_cell.length_a   1.000
_cell.length_b   1.000
_cell.length_c   1.000
_cell.angle_alpha   90.00
_cell.angle_beta   90.00
_cell.angle_gamma   90.00
#
_symmetry.space_group_name_H-M   'P 1'
#
loop_
_entity.id
_entity.type
_entity.pdbx_description
1 polymer ?
#
loop_
_entity_poly.entity_id
_entity_poly.type
_entity_poly.pdbx_seq_one_letter_code
_entity_poly.pdbx_strand_id
1 'polypeptide(L)'
;MAIQGDVLEHVDALKLAMARLGLEGSVKAVKRSVDLEKLDCVVIPGGESTVIGRVAERKGLLGALKKRIEDGLPVFGTCAGAILLAKEVYDAKVGEVDQPLLKVMDVRIARNYYGRQRESFEVDLHIPV
;
A
#
# COMPACT_ATOMS: atom_id res chain seq x y z
N MET A 1 -4.58 -5.23 -1.41
CA MET A 1 -4.07 -6.17 -0.39
C MET A 1 -4.98 -6.13 0.82
N ALA A 2 -5.28 -7.28 1.40
CA ALA A 2 -6.22 -7.42 2.52
C ALA A 2 -5.61 -8.26 3.65
N ILE A 3 -4.34 -8.00 3.98
CA ILE A 3 -3.60 -8.68 5.05
C ILE A 3 -3.90 -8.05 6.41
N GLN A 4 -3.86 -6.72 6.47
CA GLN A 4 -4.14 -5.88 7.62
C GLN A 4 -4.41 -4.46 7.10
N GLY A 5 -5.13 -3.65 7.87
CA GLY A 5 -5.37 -2.23 7.56
C GLY A 5 -6.81 -1.90 7.22
N ASP A 6 -7.01 -0.66 6.79
CA ASP A 6 -8.30 -0.03 6.48
C ASP A 6 -8.80 -0.47 5.09
N VAL A 7 -9.04 -1.77 4.95
CA VAL A 7 -9.35 -2.41 3.65
C VAL A 7 -10.75 -2.03 3.17
N LEU A 8 -11.72 -1.87 4.07
CA LEU A 8 -13.12 -1.63 3.72
C LEU A 8 -13.30 -0.24 3.11
N GLU A 9 -12.64 0.75 3.69
CA GLU A 9 -12.60 2.14 3.25
C GLU A 9 -12.08 2.22 1.81
N HIS A 10 -11.02 1.47 1.50
CA HIS A 10 -10.50 1.36 0.14
C HIS A 10 -11.47 0.67 -0.83
N VAL A 11 -12.17 -0.38 -0.40
CA VAL A 11 -13.17 -1.05 -1.24
C VAL A 11 -14.31 -0.10 -1.59
N ASP A 12 -14.82 0.63 -0.61
CA ASP A 12 -15.93 1.57 -0.81
C ASP A 12 -15.52 2.78 -1.65
N ALA A 13 -14.33 3.33 -1.40
CA ALA A 13 -13.77 4.42 -2.21
C ALA A 13 -13.58 4.02 -3.68
N LEU A 14 -13.07 2.80 -3.94
CA LEU A 14 -12.92 2.29 -5.31
C LEU A 14 -14.28 2.09 -6.00
N LYS A 15 -15.27 1.53 -5.30
CA LYS A 15 -16.63 1.38 -5.85
C LYS A 15 -17.24 2.73 -6.20
N LEU A 16 -17.11 3.70 -5.31
CA LEU A 16 -17.60 5.05 -5.54
C LEU A 16 -16.89 5.73 -6.72
N ALA A 17 -15.57 5.59 -6.82
CA ALA A 17 -14.78 6.13 -7.93
C ALA A 17 -15.19 5.51 -9.26
N MET A 18 -15.34 4.18 -9.32
CA MET A 18 -15.80 3.48 -10.52
C MET A 18 -17.20 3.97 -10.94
N ALA A 19 -18.14 4.06 -9.99
CA ALA A 19 -19.50 4.56 -10.27
C ALA A 19 -19.48 6.00 -10.81
N ARG A 20 -18.67 6.89 -10.25
CA ARG A 20 -18.53 8.29 -10.71
C ARG A 20 -17.91 8.40 -12.11
N LEU A 21 -17.00 7.49 -12.44
CA LEU A 21 -16.34 7.44 -13.74
C LEU A 21 -17.13 6.64 -14.79
N GLY A 22 -18.24 6.01 -14.41
CA GLY A 22 -19.00 5.12 -15.29
C GLY A 22 -18.23 3.85 -15.67
N LEU A 23 -17.30 3.40 -14.83
CA LEU A 23 -16.50 2.19 -15.06
C LEU A 23 -17.18 0.98 -14.44
N GLU A 24 -17.20 -0.13 -15.19
CA GLU A 24 -17.57 -1.44 -14.67
C GLU A 24 -16.32 -2.16 -14.14
N GLY A 25 -16.41 -2.73 -12.95
CA GLY A 25 -15.29 -3.42 -12.33
C GLY A 25 -15.67 -4.14 -11.05
N SER A 26 -14.73 -4.95 -10.56
CA SER A 26 -14.89 -5.67 -9.29
C SER A 26 -13.67 -5.48 -8.41
N VAL A 27 -13.90 -5.37 -7.10
CA VAL A 27 -12.83 -5.26 -6.11
C VAL A 27 -12.76 -6.57 -5.34
N LYS A 28 -11.60 -7.22 -5.37
CA LYS A 28 -11.36 -8.48 -4.66
C LYS A 28 -10.27 -8.34 -3.60
N ALA A 29 -10.48 -9.02 -2.47
CA ALA A 29 -9.50 -9.04 -1.38
C ALA A 29 -8.30 -9.94 -1.77
N VAL A 30 -7.09 -9.37 -1.75
CA VAL A 30 -5.85 -10.10 -2.01
C VAL A 30 -5.21 -10.53 -0.69
N LYS A 31 -5.22 -11.84 -0.41
CA LYS A 31 -4.67 -12.41 0.84
C LYS A 31 -3.54 -13.42 0.60
N ARG A 32 -3.45 -13.95 -0.61
CA ARG A 32 -2.52 -15.00 -1.06
C ARG A 32 -2.01 -14.65 -2.47
N SER A 33 -0.88 -15.24 -2.85
CA SER A 33 -0.25 -14.98 -4.16
C SER A 33 -1.15 -15.31 -5.34
N VAL A 34 -1.96 -16.38 -5.25
CA VAL A 34 -2.95 -16.76 -6.29
C VAL A 34 -4.01 -15.69 -6.51
N ASP A 35 -4.30 -14.86 -5.49
CA ASP A 35 -5.30 -13.80 -5.63
C ASP A 35 -4.77 -12.63 -6.50
N LEU A 36 -3.47 -12.61 -6.83
CA LEU A 36 -2.84 -11.63 -7.73
C LEU A 36 -3.08 -11.93 -9.21
N GLU A 37 -3.55 -13.13 -9.53
CA GLU A 37 -3.82 -13.51 -10.90
C GLU A 37 -4.99 -12.70 -11.46
N LYS A 38 -4.86 -12.28 -12.73
CA LYS A 38 -5.89 -11.52 -13.47
C LYS A 38 -6.35 -10.26 -12.72
N LEU A 39 -5.41 -9.55 -12.09
CA LEU A 39 -5.63 -8.20 -11.58
C LEU A 39 -5.17 -7.19 -12.63
N ASP A 40 -5.99 -6.18 -12.87
CA ASP A 40 -5.65 -5.03 -13.70
C ASP A 40 -4.87 -3.97 -12.92
N CYS A 41 -5.06 -3.90 -11.60
CA CYS A 41 -4.30 -3.05 -10.68
C CYS A 41 -4.37 -3.60 -9.25
N VAL A 42 -3.55 -3.06 -8.35
CA VAL A 42 -3.56 -3.43 -6.94
C VAL A 42 -3.41 -2.21 -6.02
N VAL A 43 -4.27 -2.14 -5.00
CA VAL A 43 -4.16 -1.14 -3.93
C VAL A 43 -3.54 -1.77 -2.69
N ILE A 44 -2.56 -1.11 -2.07
CA ILE A 44 -1.98 -1.48 -0.77
C ILE A 44 -2.45 -0.43 0.25
N PRO A 45 -3.34 -0.79 1.19
CA PRO A 45 -3.96 0.16 2.09
C PRO A 45 -3.00 0.65 3.19
N GLY A 46 -3.47 1.63 3.96
CA GLY A 46 -2.87 2.03 5.23
C GLY A 46 -2.92 0.93 6.30
N GLY A 47 -2.28 1.18 7.44
CA GLY A 47 -2.16 0.20 8.54
C GLY A 47 -0.78 0.25 9.19
N GLU A 48 -0.28 -0.89 9.66
CA GLU A 48 1.08 -1.00 10.21
C GLU A 48 1.99 -1.69 9.19
N SER A 49 2.90 -0.93 8.58
CA SER A 49 3.72 -1.39 7.45
C SER A 49 4.62 -2.58 7.80
N THR A 50 5.11 -2.67 9.05
CA THR A 50 5.99 -3.75 9.50
C THR A 50 5.23 -5.08 9.52
N VAL A 51 4.01 -5.08 10.07
CA VAL A 51 3.11 -6.22 10.15
C VAL A 51 2.67 -6.64 8.76
N ILE A 52 2.25 -5.69 7.92
CA ILE A 52 1.85 -5.98 6.54
C ILE A 52 3.02 -6.63 5.79
N GLY A 53 4.21 -6.03 5.85
CA GLY A 53 5.43 -6.54 5.21
C GLY A 53 5.79 -7.96 5.67
N ARG A 54 5.91 -8.17 6.99
CA ARG A 54 6.28 -9.48 7.58
C ARG A 54 5.25 -10.56 7.31
N VAL A 55 3.95 -10.24 7.34
CA VAL A 55 2.91 -11.23 7.03
C VAL A 55 2.87 -11.55 5.54
N ALA A 56 3.02 -10.53 4.67
CA ALA A 56 3.08 -10.74 3.22
C ALA A 56 4.30 -11.57 2.81
N GLU A 57 5.46 -11.32 3.42
CA GLU A 57 6.68 -12.08 3.18
C GLU A 57 6.54 -13.53 3.62
N ARG A 58 6.08 -13.78 4.85
CA ARG A 58 5.85 -15.15 5.36
C ARG A 58 4.86 -15.96 4.51
N LYS A 59 3.92 -15.30 3.84
CA LYS A 59 2.96 -15.94 2.93
C LYS A 59 3.47 -16.09 1.49
N GLY A 60 4.69 -15.65 1.19
CA GLY A 60 5.22 -15.59 -0.18
C GLY A 60 4.48 -14.60 -1.09
N LEU A 61 3.60 -13.76 -0.53
CA LEU A 61 2.83 -12.77 -1.29
C LEU A 61 3.71 -11.59 -1.70
N LEU A 62 4.63 -11.17 -0.84
CA LEU A 62 5.44 -9.98 -1.09
C LEU A 62 6.30 -10.13 -2.35
N GLY A 63 6.98 -11.27 -2.51
CA GLY A 63 7.78 -11.57 -3.70
C GLY A 63 6.93 -11.72 -4.96
N ALA A 64 5.78 -12.40 -4.87
CA ALA A 64 4.86 -12.54 -5.99
C ALA A 64 4.29 -11.19 -6.44
N LEU A 65 3.93 -10.32 -5.48
CA LEU A 65 3.45 -8.97 -5.75
C LEU A 65 4.54 -8.12 -6.40
N LYS A 66 5.77 -8.14 -5.87
CA LYS A 66 6.90 -7.43 -6.44
C LYS A 66 7.08 -7.77 -7.92
N LYS A 67 7.14 -9.08 -8.23
CA LYS A 67 7.27 -9.56 -9.60
C LYS A 67 6.14 -9.04 -10.50
N ARG A 68 4.89 -9.12 -10.03
CA ARG A 68 3.74 -8.61 -10.81
C ARG A 68 3.84 -7.11 -11.09
N ILE A 69 4.32 -6.32 -10.13
CA ILE A 69 4.52 -4.87 -10.31
C ILE A 69 5.64 -4.61 -11.33
N GLU A 70 6.76 -5.33 -11.23
CA GLU A 70 7.87 -5.25 -12.19
C GLU A 70 7.45 -5.71 -13.60
N ASP A 71 6.49 -6.65 -13.70
CA ASP A 71 5.85 -7.09 -14.95
C ASP A 71 4.78 -6.10 -15.47
N GLY A 72 4.60 -4.95 -14.81
CA GLY A 72 3.73 -3.87 -15.27
C GLY A 72 2.36 -3.75 -14.59
N LEU A 73 2.09 -4.49 -13.50
CA LEU A 73 0.86 -4.31 -12.72
C LEU A 73 0.85 -2.93 -12.03
N PRO A 74 -0.09 -2.03 -12.36
CA PRO A 74 -0.24 -0.76 -11.66
C PRO A 74 -0.52 -0.96 -10.17
N VAL A 75 0.19 -0.21 -9.33
CA VAL A 75 0.07 -0.28 -7.88
C VAL A 75 -0.19 1.09 -7.28
N PHE A 76 -1.14 1.16 -6.35
CA PHE A 76 -1.43 2.35 -5.56
C PHE A 76 -1.25 2.04 -4.07
N GLY A 77 -0.26 2.67 -3.43
CA GLY A 77 0.02 2.51 -2.01
C GLY A 77 -0.36 3.75 -1.21
N THR A 78 -1.17 3.60 -0.17
CA THR A 78 -1.55 4.69 0.74
C THR A 78 -0.99 4.45 2.14
N CYS A 79 -0.47 5.50 2.79
CA CYS A 79 0.10 5.42 4.14
C CYS A 79 1.13 4.27 4.27
N ALA A 80 0.80 3.19 4.98
CA ALA A 80 1.63 1.99 5.09
C ALA A 80 1.95 1.35 3.73
N GLY A 81 1.02 1.36 2.78
CA GLY A 81 1.27 0.91 1.41
C GLY A 81 2.34 1.72 0.70
N ALA A 82 2.38 3.04 0.90
CA ALA A 82 3.44 3.89 0.34
C ALA A 82 4.81 3.53 0.95
N ILE A 83 4.85 3.28 2.27
CA ILE A 83 6.06 2.79 2.96
C ILE A 83 6.53 1.47 2.37
N LEU A 84 5.64 0.51 2.13
CA LEU A 84 6.01 -0.79 1.54
C LEU A 84 6.62 -0.66 0.12
N LEU A 85 6.17 0.31 -0.67
CA LEU A 85 6.65 0.51 -2.04
C LEU A 85 8.06 1.14 -2.09
N ALA A 86 8.41 1.94 -1.08
CA ALA A 86 9.67 2.67 -1.03
C ALA A 86 10.90 1.74 -1.09
N LYS A 87 11.96 2.25 -1.69
CA LYS A 87 13.28 1.61 -1.74
C LYS A 87 13.96 1.62 -0.38
N GLU A 88 13.80 2.72 0.35
CA GLU A 88 14.41 2.95 1.65
C GLU A 88 13.40 3.51 2.65
N VAL A 89 13.51 3.06 3.89
CA VAL A 89 12.64 3.49 4.98
C VAL A 89 13.47 3.70 6.23
N TYR A 90 13.17 4.77 6.97
CA TYR A 90 13.76 5.04 8.28
C TYR A 90 12.70 5.58 9.24
N ASP A 91 12.94 5.48 10.53
CA ASP A 91 12.14 6.09 11.58
C ASP A 91 12.96 7.20 12.24
N ALA A 92 12.36 8.36 12.42
CA ALA A 92 13.06 9.54 12.95
C ALA A 92 13.58 9.34 14.38
N LYS A 93 13.05 8.37 15.14
CA LYS A 93 13.41 8.12 16.55
C LYS A 93 14.42 6.99 16.72
N VAL A 94 14.31 5.94 15.91
CA VAL A 94 15.15 4.73 16.05
C VAL A 94 16.13 4.51 14.90
N GLY A 95 16.07 5.34 13.85
CA GLY A 95 16.99 5.24 12.71
C GLY A 95 16.54 4.22 11.67
N GLU A 96 17.44 3.35 11.25
CA GLU A 96 17.12 2.32 10.27
C GLU A 96 16.09 1.31 10.81
N VAL A 97 15.13 0.94 9.97
CA VAL A 97 14.06 0.01 10.33
C VAL A 97 14.21 -1.25 9.51
N ASP A 98 14.41 -2.38 10.19
CA ASP A 98 14.39 -3.69 9.56
C ASP A 98 12.95 -4.17 9.33
N GLN A 99 12.47 -3.99 8.10
CA GLN A 99 11.17 -4.48 7.65
C GLN A 99 11.22 -4.92 6.19
N PRO A 100 10.37 -5.88 5.79
CA PRO A 100 10.22 -6.25 4.39
C PRO A 100 9.59 -5.11 3.57
N LEU A 101 10.18 -4.83 2.41
CA LEU A 101 9.76 -3.80 1.45
C LEU A 101 9.70 -4.40 0.04
N LEU A 102 8.86 -3.83 -0.82
CA LEU A 102 8.81 -4.16 -2.25
C LEU A 102 9.98 -3.53 -3.00
N LYS A 103 10.42 -2.33 -2.59
CA LYS A 103 11.52 -1.56 -3.19
C LYS A 103 11.32 -1.29 -4.69
N VAL A 104 10.11 -0.91 -5.07
CA VAL A 104 9.70 -0.64 -6.46
C VAL A 104 9.52 0.86 -6.75
N MET A 105 9.57 1.70 -5.72
CA MET A 105 9.50 3.15 -5.82
C MET A 105 10.81 3.76 -5.32
N ASP A 106 11.53 4.48 -6.19
CA ASP A 106 12.86 5.06 -5.89
C ASP A 106 12.75 6.32 -5.02
N VAL A 107 12.29 6.11 -3.79
CA VAL A 107 12.12 7.13 -2.76
C VAL A 107 12.59 6.59 -1.42
N ARG A 108 12.91 7.53 -0.53
CA ARG A 108 13.19 7.27 0.88
C ARG A 108 12.06 7.85 1.73
N ILE A 109 11.47 7.05 2.61
CA ILE A 109 10.33 7.48 3.45
C ILE A 109 10.71 7.47 4.94
N ALA A 110 10.38 8.57 5.62
CA ALA A 110 10.42 8.69 7.08
C ALA A 110 9.08 8.24 7.68
N ARG A 111 9.08 7.21 8.52
CA ARG A 111 7.89 6.77 9.25
C ARG A 111 7.68 7.65 10.48
N ASN A 112 6.40 7.88 10.81
CA ASN A 112 5.98 8.56 12.06
C ASN A 112 6.61 9.95 12.29
N TYR A 113 6.92 10.68 11.21
CA TYR A 113 7.65 11.94 11.28
C TYR A 113 6.91 13.03 12.07
N TYR A 114 5.59 13.13 11.88
CA TYR A 114 4.73 14.14 12.53
C TYR A 114 4.39 13.83 13.99
N GLY A 115 4.93 12.76 14.57
CA GLY A 115 4.73 12.43 15.99
C GLY A 115 3.67 11.36 16.23
N ARG A 116 2.99 11.43 17.39
CA ARG A 116 1.98 10.46 17.84
C ARG A 116 0.64 10.71 17.14
N GLN A 117 -0.27 9.74 17.21
CA GLN A 117 -1.60 9.84 16.58
C GLN A 117 -2.40 11.11 16.94
N ARG A 118 -2.20 11.69 18.13
CA ARG A 118 -2.87 12.94 18.55
C ARG A 118 -2.39 14.17 17.78
N GLU A 119 -1.29 14.06 17.04
CA GLU A 119 -0.68 15.12 16.23
C GLU A 119 -1.10 15.02 14.75
N SER A 120 -2.16 14.25 14.45
CA SER A 120 -2.74 14.16 13.10
C SER A 120 -3.46 15.45 12.71
N PHE A 121 -3.40 15.81 11.44
CA PHE A 121 -4.03 17.02 10.89
C PHE A 121 -4.56 16.76 9.47
N GLU A 122 -5.37 17.68 8.97
CA GLU A 122 -5.90 17.69 7.60
C GLU A 122 -5.38 18.93 6.88
N VAL A 123 -5.14 18.81 5.57
CA VAL A 123 -4.65 19.91 4.73
C VAL A 123 -5.19 19.76 3.31
N ASP A 124 -5.55 20.89 2.70
CA ASP A 124 -5.92 20.94 1.28
C ASP A 124 -4.69 20.73 0.40
N LEU A 125 -4.81 19.83 -0.58
CA LEU A 125 -3.75 19.52 -1.54
C LEU A 125 -4.14 19.98 -2.94
N HIS A 126 -3.22 20.65 -3.63
CA HIS A 126 -3.35 20.90 -5.06
C HIS A 126 -2.79 19.70 -5.83
N ILE A 127 -3.69 18.93 -6.45
CA ILE A 127 -3.33 17.79 -7.30
C ILE A 127 -3.50 18.24 -8.75
N PRO A 128 -2.43 18.34 -9.54
CA PRO A 128 -2.55 18.64 -10.96
C PRO A 128 -3.28 17.47 -11.66
N VAL A 129 -4.25 17.82 -12.51
CA VAL A 129 -5.00 16.88 -13.36
C VAL A 129 -4.49 16.94 -14.78
#